data_AF-A0A922VMX7-F1
#
_entry.id   AF-A0A922VMX7-F1
#
_cell.length_a   1.000
_cell.length_b   1.000
_cell.length_c   1.000
_cell.angle_alpha   90.00
_cell.angle_beta   90.00
_cell.angle_gamma   90.00
#
_symmetry.space_group_name_H-M   'P 1'
#
loop_
_entity.id
_entity.type
_entity.pdbx_description
1 polymer ?
#
loop_
_entity_poly.entity_id
_entity_poly.type
_entity_poly.pdbx_seq_one_letter_code
_entity_poly.pdbx_strand_id
1 'polypeptide(L)'
;MPTGSTPRLAVIIAAAALLGACTGGDATPSATAAGSSSGAPELSPAPSPTAAAPASSPTVPPDPLEVYRAIAADVVEIRGLAAPERTDPQVIDAETLRKNLEAEFDESNPEAQIQIAERVYKALGLLPEGASLRDIYLELQGSQVIGYYDPSADELFIVSRSGSLGPTERLTYAHEFTHELQDRRFDLESLGLEGVTDEGDRGLAVLGLVEGDAVTVQGAWMTANLSPAELAQVAAEAGDPEMLAVLARTPAILLETSLFPYQAGATFIATLLARGGYAAVDAAYGNPPASTEQVIHPEKYLAGEAPIDVGLPTDLARRFGEGWTVDAQDTLGELQLRVWLREGGLAGDVARTAVEGWGGDRVALLAAPGGAGDGVVIVTEWDTAADAAEFRTAAE
;
A
#
# COMPACT_ATOMS: atom_id res chain seq x y z
N MET A 1 35.03 1.63 -25.22
CA MET A 1 34.13 2.74 -24.84
C MET A 1 33.41 2.28 -23.59
N PRO A 2 33.50 2.98 -22.45
CA PRO A 2 32.74 2.57 -21.29
C PRO A 2 31.29 2.94 -21.54
N THR A 3 30.42 1.95 -21.64
CA THR A 3 28.97 2.11 -21.53
C THR A 3 28.71 2.59 -20.10
N GLY A 4 28.55 3.90 -19.91
CA GLY A 4 28.15 4.46 -18.62
C GLY A 4 26.75 3.97 -18.31
N SER A 5 26.63 2.94 -17.46
CA SER A 5 25.33 2.60 -16.88
C SER A 5 24.99 3.72 -15.89
N THR A 6 23.97 4.49 -16.20
CA THR A 6 23.32 5.38 -15.24
C THR A 6 22.87 4.55 -14.03
N PRO A 7 23.07 5.03 -12.80
CA PRO A 7 22.44 4.43 -11.63
C PRO A 7 20.92 4.37 -11.83
N ARG A 8 20.28 3.33 -11.32
CA ARG A 8 18.85 3.07 -11.50
C ARG A 8 18.10 3.43 -10.22
N LEU A 9 16.97 4.12 -10.32
CA LEU A 9 16.09 4.34 -9.16
C LEU A 9 15.45 2.99 -8.81
N ALA A 10 15.33 2.62 -7.54
CA ALA A 10 14.55 1.45 -7.14
C ALA A 10 13.13 1.85 -6.78
N VAL A 11 12.19 0.90 -6.90
CA VAL A 11 10.89 1.00 -6.21
C VAL A 11 11.21 1.10 -4.71
N ILE A 12 11.31 2.32 -4.21
CA ILE A 12 11.41 2.54 -2.77
C ILE A 12 10.00 2.78 -2.33
N ILE A 13 9.41 1.66 -1.92
CA ILE A 13 8.35 1.47 -0.93
C ILE A 13 7.25 0.57 -1.49
N ALA A 14 7.48 -0.69 -1.19
CA ALA A 14 6.57 -1.81 -1.27
C ALA A 14 7.11 -2.92 -0.34
N ALA A 15 7.61 -2.59 0.86
CA ALA A 15 7.70 -3.65 1.85
C ALA A 15 6.25 -3.91 2.26
N ALA A 16 5.69 -4.96 1.69
CA ALA A 16 4.46 -5.58 2.13
C ALA A 16 4.58 -5.79 3.64
N ALA A 17 3.81 -5.01 4.38
CA ALA A 17 3.49 -5.28 5.77
C ALA A 17 2.17 -4.57 6.01
N LEU A 18 1.10 -5.34 5.88
CA LEU A 18 -0.25 -4.93 6.17
C LEU A 18 -0.41 -4.65 7.67
N LEU A 19 -1.41 -3.91 8.17
CA LEU A 19 -2.77 -3.69 7.73
C LEU A 19 -3.24 -2.31 8.21
N GLY A 20 -4.34 -1.82 7.62
CA GLY A 20 -5.43 -1.29 8.46
C GLY A 20 -5.90 0.13 8.17
N ALA A 21 -6.56 0.35 7.03
CA ALA A 21 -7.69 1.28 6.96
C ALA A 21 -8.56 0.99 5.72
N CYS A 22 -9.55 0.09 5.86
CA CYS A 22 -10.70 0.12 4.95
C CYS A 22 -11.51 1.37 5.28
N THR A 23 -11.32 2.43 4.50
CA THR A 23 -12.21 3.59 4.45
C THR A 23 -13.30 3.35 3.40
N GLY A 24 -14.53 3.74 3.72
CA GLY A 24 -15.61 3.92 2.75
C GLY A 24 -16.21 5.32 2.94
N GLY A 25 -16.19 6.12 1.87
CA GLY A 25 -16.68 7.51 1.76
C GLY A 25 -18.19 7.68 1.98
N ASP A 26 -18.74 8.89 2.12
CA ASP A 26 -18.79 9.94 1.08
C ASP A 26 -18.82 11.40 1.59
N ALA A 27 -18.58 12.32 0.65
CA ALA A 27 -18.42 13.76 0.77
C ALA A 27 -19.67 14.61 1.12
N THR A 28 -19.36 15.82 1.61
CA THR A 28 -20.10 17.01 2.14
C THR A 28 -20.97 17.80 1.12
N PRO A 29 -21.61 18.98 1.43
CA PRO A 29 -21.88 19.70 2.70
C PRO A 29 -23.33 20.27 2.88
N SER A 30 -23.65 20.76 4.09
CA SER A 30 -24.08 22.16 4.39
C SER A 30 -25.24 22.34 5.41
N ALA A 31 -24.92 23.14 6.43
CA ALA A 31 -25.71 24.10 7.21
C ALA A 31 -27.03 23.67 7.92
N THR A 32 -27.05 23.77 9.25
CA THR A 32 -27.53 24.97 9.98
C THR A 32 -27.33 24.86 11.49
N ALA A 33 -27.00 25.99 12.11
CA ALA A 33 -26.89 26.18 13.55
C ALA A 33 -28.26 26.46 14.20
N ALA A 34 -28.52 25.83 15.34
CA ALA A 34 -29.36 26.27 16.47
C ALA A 34 -29.13 25.20 17.56
N GLY A 35 -28.82 25.47 18.82
CA GLY A 35 -29.40 26.42 19.74
C GLY A 35 -29.42 25.74 21.11
N SER A 36 -28.96 26.44 22.13
CA SER A 36 -28.77 26.06 23.53
C SER A 36 -29.86 25.17 24.17
N SER A 37 -29.47 24.30 25.11
CA SER A 37 -29.79 24.49 26.54
C SER A 37 -29.26 23.36 27.43
N SER A 38 -28.66 23.78 28.53
CA SER A 38 -28.33 23.00 29.71
C SER A 38 -29.61 22.68 30.50
N GLY A 39 -29.81 21.41 30.84
CA GLY A 39 -30.86 20.97 31.76
C GLY A 39 -30.57 19.58 32.27
N ALA A 40 -29.89 19.48 33.41
CA ALA A 40 -29.80 18.25 34.18
C ALA A 40 -31.14 17.97 34.89
N PRO A 41 -31.69 16.74 34.84
CA PRO A 41 -32.68 16.29 35.80
C PRO A 41 -32.07 15.30 36.81
N GLU A 42 -32.04 15.78 38.04
CA GLU A 42 -32.36 15.11 39.31
C GLU A 42 -32.49 13.57 39.31
N LEU A 43 -31.62 12.94 40.10
CA LEU A 43 -31.58 11.50 40.39
C LEU A 43 -32.80 11.06 41.23
N SER A 44 -33.52 10.04 40.75
CA SER A 44 -34.49 9.28 41.54
C SER A 44 -33.94 7.88 41.91
N PRO A 45 -34.39 7.29 43.04
CA PRO A 45 -33.66 6.25 43.76
C PRO A 45 -33.76 4.85 43.13
N ALA A 46 -32.73 4.05 43.41
CA ALA A 46 -32.50 2.70 42.90
C ALA A 46 -33.60 1.68 43.27
N PRO A 47 -33.93 0.72 42.37
CA PRO A 47 -34.69 -0.46 42.73
C PRO A 47 -33.80 -1.51 43.43
N SER A 48 -34.39 -2.21 44.41
CA SER A 48 -33.80 -3.36 45.14
C SER A 48 -33.44 -4.53 44.21
N PRO A 49 -32.45 -5.37 44.58
CA PRO A 49 -31.83 -6.34 43.68
C PRO A 49 -32.77 -7.50 43.32
N THR A 50 -33.02 -7.66 42.03
CA THR A 50 -33.57 -8.89 41.42
C THR A 50 -32.51 -10.00 41.51
N ALA A 51 -32.96 -11.21 41.82
CA ALA A 51 -32.15 -12.41 42.01
C ALA A 51 -31.15 -12.64 40.86
N ALA A 52 -29.90 -12.90 41.24
CA ALA A 52 -28.81 -13.23 40.33
C ALA A 52 -29.15 -14.49 39.51
N ALA A 53 -29.07 -14.36 38.19
CA ALA A 53 -28.97 -15.51 37.29
C ALA A 53 -27.68 -16.30 37.62
N PRO A 54 -27.67 -17.64 37.47
CA PRO A 54 -26.48 -18.42 37.72
C PRO A 54 -25.36 -17.96 36.78
N ALA A 55 -24.21 -17.61 37.36
CA ALA A 55 -23.01 -17.27 36.62
C ALA A 55 -22.63 -18.43 35.72
N SER A 56 -22.62 -18.18 34.41
CA SER A 56 -21.97 -19.06 33.44
C SER A 56 -20.53 -19.30 33.90
N SER A 57 -20.13 -20.57 33.96
CA SER A 57 -18.76 -20.95 34.28
C SER A 57 -17.78 -20.23 33.35
N PRO A 58 -16.61 -19.77 33.84
CA PRO A 58 -15.63 -19.12 32.99
C PRO A 58 -15.15 -20.13 31.94
N THR A 59 -15.51 -19.88 30.68
CA THR A 59 -14.96 -20.59 29.53
C THR A 59 -13.46 -20.31 29.51
N VAL A 60 -12.64 -21.37 29.58
CA VAL A 60 -11.19 -21.24 29.35
C VAL A 60 -11.02 -20.67 27.94
N PRO A 61 -10.26 -19.58 27.73
CA PRO A 61 -9.98 -19.08 26.39
C PRO A 61 -9.37 -20.20 25.54
N PRO A 62 -9.75 -20.33 24.25
CA PRO A 62 -9.13 -21.31 23.37
C PRO A 62 -7.62 -21.08 23.28
N ASP A 63 -6.86 -22.14 23.03
CA ASP A 63 -5.43 -22.05 22.73
C ASP A 63 -5.25 -21.17 21.47
N PRO A 64 -4.48 -20.07 21.51
CA PRO A 64 -4.24 -19.22 20.34
C PRO A 64 -3.81 -19.98 19.08
N LEU A 65 -3.03 -21.06 19.23
CA LEU A 65 -2.58 -21.86 18.08
C LEU A 65 -3.72 -22.64 17.42
N GLU A 66 -4.71 -23.11 18.19
CA GLU A 66 -5.89 -23.76 17.63
C GLU A 66 -6.73 -22.77 16.82
N VAL A 67 -6.79 -21.51 17.26
CA VAL A 67 -7.50 -20.44 16.54
C VAL A 67 -6.80 -20.14 15.21
N TYR A 68 -5.47 -19.97 15.20
CA TYR A 68 -4.72 -19.73 13.96
C TYR A 68 -4.87 -20.88 12.97
N ARG A 69 -4.82 -22.13 13.43
CA ARG A 69 -5.04 -23.31 12.57
C ARG A 69 -6.44 -23.36 11.98
N ALA A 70 -7.46 -22.94 12.74
CA ALA A 70 -8.82 -22.83 12.21
C ALA A 70 -8.91 -21.76 11.12
N ILE A 71 -8.31 -20.59 11.35
CA ILE A 71 -8.26 -19.52 10.34
C ILE A 71 -7.51 -19.98 9.08
N ALA A 72 -6.38 -20.67 9.24
CA ALA A 72 -5.62 -21.23 8.13
C ALA A 72 -6.46 -22.17 7.27
N ALA A 73 -7.27 -23.04 7.90
CA ALA A 73 -8.18 -23.92 7.19
C ALA A 73 -9.26 -23.15 6.41
N ASP A 74 -9.85 -22.11 7.01
CA ASP A 74 -10.82 -21.25 6.33
C ASP A 74 -10.20 -20.51 5.14
N VAL A 75 -9.00 -19.97 5.30
CA VAL A 75 -8.26 -19.23 4.26
C VAL A 75 -7.93 -20.15 3.07
N VAL A 76 -7.51 -21.39 3.34
CA VAL A 76 -7.32 -22.43 2.32
C VAL A 76 -8.62 -22.74 1.57
N GLU A 77 -9.74 -22.85 2.28
CA GLU A 77 -11.05 -23.06 1.65
C GLU A 77 -11.49 -21.86 0.80
N ILE A 78 -11.35 -20.64 1.32
CA ILE A 78 -11.72 -19.41 0.63
C ILE A 78 -10.89 -19.24 -0.65
N ARG A 79 -9.57 -19.37 -0.55
CA ARG A 79 -8.64 -19.05 -1.64
C ARG A 79 -8.44 -20.21 -2.62
N GLY A 80 -8.68 -21.45 -2.18
CA GLY A 80 -8.57 -22.66 -2.99
C GLY A 80 -7.14 -23.10 -3.30
N LEU A 81 -6.15 -22.57 -2.59
CA LEU A 81 -4.73 -22.95 -2.72
C LEU A 81 -4.36 -24.03 -1.69
N ALA A 82 -3.32 -24.80 -1.99
CA ALA A 82 -2.87 -25.87 -1.10
C ALA A 82 -2.21 -25.30 0.17
N ALA A 83 -2.54 -25.87 1.33
CA ALA A 83 -1.98 -25.46 2.61
C ALA A 83 -0.48 -25.80 2.72
N PRO A 84 0.36 -24.90 3.26
CA PRO A 84 1.72 -25.21 3.69
C PRO A 84 1.73 -26.17 4.90
N GLU A 85 2.91 -26.72 5.23
CA GLU A 85 3.08 -27.62 6.37
C GLU A 85 3.04 -26.89 7.74
N ARG A 86 3.34 -25.58 7.77
CA ARG A 86 3.36 -24.77 9.00
C ARG A 86 2.21 -23.76 9.00
N THR A 87 1.67 -23.47 10.18
CA THR A 87 0.53 -22.55 10.38
C THR A 87 0.67 -21.72 11.65
N ASP A 88 1.81 -21.83 12.33
CA ASP A 88 1.96 -21.29 13.67
C ASP A 88 2.78 -19.99 13.58
N PRO A 89 2.19 -18.82 13.90
CA PRO A 89 2.90 -17.54 13.79
C PRO A 89 3.80 -17.26 15.00
N GLN A 90 4.79 -16.40 14.79
CA GLN A 90 5.52 -15.76 15.87
C GLN A 90 4.78 -14.51 16.34
N VAL A 91 4.38 -14.47 17.62
CA VAL A 91 3.77 -13.28 18.20
C VAL A 91 4.85 -12.38 18.77
N ILE A 92 4.93 -11.14 18.25
CA ILE A 92 5.94 -10.16 18.63
C ILE A 92 5.30 -8.89 19.22
N ASP A 93 6.09 -8.13 19.98
CA ASP A 93 5.71 -6.83 20.49
C ASP A 93 6.14 -5.68 19.55
N ALA A 94 5.69 -4.47 19.86
CA ALA A 94 5.98 -3.28 19.05
C ALA A 94 7.49 -2.92 19.02
N GLU A 95 8.25 -3.23 20.08
CA GLU A 95 9.68 -2.96 20.10
C GLU A 95 10.43 -3.89 19.14
N THR A 96 10.06 -5.17 19.14
CA THR A 96 10.60 -6.18 18.22
C THR A 96 10.22 -5.85 16.78
N LEU A 97 8.95 -5.48 16.53
CA LEU A 97 8.51 -5.02 15.20
C LEU A 97 9.40 -3.90 14.67
N ARG A 98 9.62 -2.83 15.46
CA ARG A 98 10.45 -1.70 15.03
C ARG A 98 11.88 -2.14 14.67
N LYS A 99 12.48 -3.04 15.45
CA LYS A 99 13.85 -3.54 15.15
C LYS A 99 13.87 -4.36 13.86
N ASN A 100 12.85 -5.18 13.64
CA ASN A 100 12.75 -5.99 12.42
C ASN A 100 12.56 -5.09 11.20
N LEU A 101 11.63 -4.13 11.25
CA LEU A 101 11.41 -3.14 10.19
C LEU A 101 12.67 -2.33 9.86
N GLU A 102 13.43 -1.91 10.87
CA GLU A 102 14.69 -1.18 10.65
C GLU A 102 15.75 -2.05 9.96
N ALA A 103 15.92 -3.29 10.41
CA ALA A 103 16.90 -4.21 9.85
C ALA A 103 16.55 -4.58 8.40
N GLU A 104 15.29 -4.93 8.16
CA GLU A 104 14.78 -5.27 6.84
C GLU A 104 14.83 -4.08 5.87
N PHE A 105 14.46 -2.88 6.33
CA PHE A 105 14.58 -1.68 5.52
C PHE A 105 16.03 -1.46 5.07
N ASP A 106 16.99 -1.53 5.99
CA ASP A 106 18.40 -1.29 5.69
C ASP A 106 19.00 -2.39 4.80
N GLU A 107 18.48 -3.62 4.86
CA GLU A 107 18.86 -4.73 4.00
C GLU A 107 18.31 -4.59 2.57
N SER A 108 17.02 -4.32 2.44
CA SER A 108 16.31 -4.29 1.16
C SER A 108 16.42 -2.96 0.43
N ASN A 109 16.79 -1.88 1.12
CA ASN A 109 16.87 -0.54 0.56
C ASN A 109 18.27 0.07 0.73
N PRO A 110 19.19 -0.17 -0.24
CA PRO A 110 20.48 0.48 -0.24
C PRO A 110 20.37 2.00 -0.08
N GLU A 111 21.14 2.57 0.85
CA GLU A 111 21.14 4.01 1.17
C GLU A 111 21.22 4.91 -0.07
N ALA A 112 22.02 4.54 -1.06
CA ALA A 112 22.16 5.30 -2.30
C ALA A 112 20.84 5.40 -3.08
N GLN A 113 20.01 4.36 -3.08
CA GLN A 113 18.70 4.37 -3.74
C GLN A 113 17.73 5.25 -2.95
N ILE A 114 17.69 5.14 -1.62
CA ILE A 114 16.85 5.98 -0.74
C ILE A 114 17.13 7.46 -1.01
N GLN A 115 18.41 7.83 -1.09
CA GLN A 115 18.81 9.19 -1.37
C GLN A 115 18.38 9.66 -2.76
N ILE A 116 18.39 8.79 -3.78
CA ILE A 116 17.91 9.16 -5.11
C ILE A 116 16.38 9.38 -5.09
N ALA A 117 15.60 8.47 -4.49
CA ALA A 117 14.15 8.62 -4.39
C ALA A 117 13.78 9.90 -3.62
N GLU A 118 14.46 10.15 -2.51
CA GLU A 118 14.29 11.36 -1.72
C GLU A 118 14.57 12.63 -2.55
N ARG A 119 15.66 12.64 -3.33
CA ARG A 119 16.00 13.75 -4.24
C ARG A 119 14.94 13.96 -5.33
N VAL A 120 14.43 12.89 -5.93
CA VAL A 120 13.35 12.96 -6.93
C VAL A 120 12.10 13.61 -6.33
N TYR A 121 11.63 13.09 -5.18
CA TYR A 121 10.43 13.62 -4.53
C TYR A 121 10.62 15.05 -4.02
N LYS A 122 11.80 15.43 -3.52
CA LYS A 122 12.11 16.82 -3.16
C LYS A 122 12.08 17.74 -4.39
N ALA A 123 12.73 17.33 -5.47
CA ALA A 123 12.77 18.12 -6.71
C ALA A 123 11.39 18.24 -7.39
N LEU A 124 10.49 17.26 -7.19
CA LEU A 124 9.08 17.33 -7.61
C LEU A 124 8.18 18.13 -6.64
N GLY A 125 8.71 18.57 -5.50
CA GLY A 125 7.94 19.28 -4.47
C GLY A 125 7.03 18.38 -3.62
N LEU A 126 7.20 17.05 -3.72
CA LEU A 126 6.43 16.04 -2.98
C LEU A 126 6.96 15.78 -1.57
N LEU A 127 8.21 16.16 -1.30
CA LEU A 127 8.84 16.09 0.02
C LEU A 127 9.45 17.46 0.39
N PRO A 128 9.33 17.90 1.65
CA PRO A 128 10.06 19.06 2.15
C PRO A 128 11.59 18.85 2.07
N GLU A 129 12.36 19.91 1.81
CA GLU A 129 13.84 19.87 1.69
C GLU A 129 14.56 19.20 2.88
N GLY A 130 14.05 19.43 4.10
CA GLY A 130 14.61 18.86 5.33
C GLY A 130 14.04 17.51 5.75
N ALA A 131 13.11 16.94 4.97
CA ALA A 131 12.51 15.64 5.28
C ALA A 131 13.50 14.50 5.01
N SER A 132 13.37 13.42 5.79
CA SER A 132 14.07 12.15 5.63
C SER A 132 13.06 11.10 5.17
N LEU A 133 13.25 10.57 3.96
CA LEU A 133 12.36 9.57 3.37
C LEU A 133 12.34 8.30 4.23
N ARG A 134 13.52 7.85 4.68
CA ARG A 134 13.68 6.70 5.58
C ARG A 134 12.90 6.88 6.87
N ASP A 135 13.03 8.02 7.53
CA ASP A 135 12.41 8.22 8.84
C ASP A 135 10.88 8.30 8.73
N ILE A 136 10.37 8.97 7.69
CA ILE A 136 8.93 9.02 7.43
C ILE A 136 8.38 7.62 7.11
N TYR A 137 9.12 6.84 6.32
CA TYR A 137 8.73 5.47 5.99
C TYR A 137 8.67 4.58 7.23
N LEU A 138 9.71 4.58 8.06
CA LEU A 138 9.76 3.77 9.28
C LEU A 138 8.71 4.22 10.31
N GLU A 139 8.43 5.52 10.41
CA GLU A 139 7.34 6.03 11.23
C GLU A 139 5.98 5.52 10.74
N LEU A 140 5.75 5.57 9.42
CA LEU A 140 4.53 5.10 8.79
C LEU A 140 4.32 3.60 9.06
N GLN A 141 5.32 2.76 8.77
CA GLN A 141 5.25 1.32 8.95
C GLN A 141 5.15 0.94 10.43
N GLY A 142 5.92 1.57 11.32
CA GLY A 142 5.81 1.30 12.76
C GLY A 142 4.43 1.60 13.33
N SER A 143 3.69 2.55 12.72
CA SER A 143 2.32 2.89 13.13
C SER A 143 1.27 1.92 12.56
N GLN A 144 1.42 1.47 11.31
CA GLN A 144 0.40 0.70 10.57
C GLN A 144 0.61 -0.82 10.64
N VAL A 145 1.84 -1.31 10.68
CA VAL A 145 2.10 -2.75 10.62
C VAL A 145 1.60 -3.43 11.88
N ILE A 146 0.72 -4.42 11.68
CA ILE A 146 0.15 -5.23 12.77
C ILE A 146 0.36 -6.74 12.55
N GLY A 147 0.97 -7.13 11.44
CA GLY A 147 1.55 -8.44 11.14
C GLY A 147 2.30 -8.39 9.81
N TYR A 148 3.13 -9.40 9.51
CA TYR A 148 3.80 -9.54 8.22
C TYR A 148 4.28 -10.99 8.01
N TYR A 149 4.44 -11.39 6.75
CA TYR A 149 5.09 -12.63 6.33
C TYR A 149 6.44 -12.34 5.68
N ASP A 150 7.48 -13.03 6.14
CA ASP A 150 8.82 -13.00 5.56
C ASP A 150 8.99 -14.22 4.63
N PRO A 151 9.02 -14.02 3.30
CA PRO A 151 9.18 -15.13 2.34
C PRO A 151 10.58 -15.76 2.42
N SER A 152 11.62 -14.98 2.75
CA SER A 152 13.01 -15.45 2.78
C SER A 152 13.28 -16.39 3.95
N ALA A 153 12.66 -16.11 5.10
CA ALA A 153 12.74 -16.94 6.30
C ALA A 153 11.63 -17.99 6.37
N ASP A 154 10.61 -17.87 5.51
CA ASP A 154 9.35 -18.60 5.61
C ASP A 154 8.77 -18.45 7.02
N GLU A 155 8.64 -17.21 7.53
CA GLU A 155 8.19 -16.88 8.89
C GLU A 155 7.03 -15.89 8.88
N LEU A 156 5.97 -16.20 9.64
CA LEU A 156 4.80 -15.32 9.81
C LEU A 156 4.83 -14.67 11.18
N PHE A 157 4.72 -13.35 11.24
CA PHE A 157 4.73 -12.56 12.46
C PHE A 157 3.37 -11.89 12.69
N ILE A 158 2.86 -11.98 13.92
CA ILE A 158 1.67 -11.26 14.38
C ILE A 158 2.08 -10.30 15.47
N VAL A 159 1.74 -9.02 15.31
CA VAL A 159 2.05 -8.01 16.31
C VAL A 159 0.89 -7.93 17.29
N SER A 160 1.12 -8.32 18.54
CA SER A 160 0.10 -8.17 19.59
C SER A 160 0.49 -7.05 20.55
N ARG A 161 -0.11 -5.87 20.34
CA ARG A 161 0.11 -4.70 21.22
C ARG A 161 -0.54 -4.89 22.59
N SER A 162 -1.61 -5.68 22.66
CA SER A 162 -2.34 -6.00 23.90
C SER A 162 -1.80 -7.24 24.61
N GLY A 163 -0.98 -8.05 23.92
CA GLY A 163 -0.56 -9.39 24.36
C GLY A 163 -1.67 -10.44 24.32
N SER A 164 -2.80 -10.14 23.64
CA SER A 164 -3.95 -11.04 23.50
C SER A 164 -4.36 -11.22 22.04
N LEU A 165 -4.95 -12.37 21.72
CA LEU A 165 -5.49 -12.68 20.40
C LEU A 165 -6.88 -12.03 20.25
N GLY A 166 -6.93 -10.84 19.64
CA GLY A 166 -8.16 -10.10 19.35
C GLY A 166 -8.72 -10.36 17.95
N PRO A 167 -9.81 -9.68 17.58
CA PRO A 167 -10.35 -9.70 16.22
C PRO A 167 -9.36 -9.19 15.17
N THR A 168 -8.61 -8.15 15.51
CA THR A 168 -7.60 -7.54 14.64
C THR A 168 -6.46 -8.51 14.37
N GLU A 169 -5.87 -9.15 15.39
CA GLU A 169 -4.81 -10.14 15.18
C GLU A 169 -5.27 -11.37 14.37
N ARG A 170 -6.53 -11.80 14.53
CA ARG A 170 -7.10 -12.88 13.70
C ARG A 170 -7.29 -12.46 12.25
N LEU A 171 -7.78 -11.23 12.04
CA LEU A 171 -7.96 -10.65 10.71
C LEU A 171 -6.60 -10.50 9.99
N THR A 172 -5.60 -10.01 10.72
CA THR A 172 -4.20 -9.95 10.28
C THR A 172 -3.70 -11.33 9.89
N TYR A 173 -3.87 -12.33 10.75
CA TYR A 173 -3.40 -13.68 10.43
C TYR A 173 -4.06 -14.25 9.16
N ALA A 174 -5.35 -14.00 8.94
CA ALA A 174 -6.01 -14.42 7.71
C ALA A 174 -5.38 -13.79 6.46
N HIS A 175 -4.93 -12.54 6.60
CA HIS A 175 -4.19 -11.83 5.57
C HIS A 175 -2.81 -12.46 5.34
N GLU A 176 -1.96 -12.49 6.36
CA GLU A 176 -0.57 -12.95 6.23
C GLU A 176 -0.46 -14.41 5.80
N PHE A 177 -1.39 -15.26 6.26
CA PHE A 177 -1.42 -16.65 5.81
C PHE A 177 -1.80 -16.78 4.33
N THR A 178 -2.50 -15.79 3.76
CA THR A 178 -2.74 -15.74 2.31
C THR A 178 -1.44 -15.49 1.55
N HIS A 179 -0.52 -14.66 2.06
CA HIS A 179 0.81 -14.51 1.47
C HIS A 179 1.60 -15.81 1.49
N GLU A 180 1.53 -16.57 2.58
CA GLU A 180 2.17 -17.89 2.64
C GLU A 180 1.60 -18.83 1.56
N LEU A 181 0.27 -18.83 1.33
CA LEU A 181 -0.34 -19.59 0.23
C LEU A 181 0.10 -19.11 -1.15
N GLN A 182 0.20 -17.79 -1.35
CA GLN A 182 0.62 -17.18 -2.61
C GLN A 182 2.06 -17.54 -2.93
N ASP A 183 2.97 -17.40 -1.97
CA ASP A 183 4.39 -17.70 -2.14
C ASP A 183 4.62 -19.15 -2.52
N ARG A 184 4.01 -20.11 -1.82
CA ARG A 184 4.16 -21.53 -2.17
C ARG A 184 3.60 -21.88 -3.54
N ARG A 185 2.61 -21.14 -4.02
CA ARG A 185 1.97 -21.43 -5.30
C ARG A 185 2.65 -20.73 -6.47
N PHE A 186 3.07 -19.49 -6.28
CA PHE A 186 3.45 -18.56 -7.35
C PHE A 186 4.90 -18.12 -7.28
N ASP A 187 5.64 -18.43 -6.20
CA ASP A 187 7.03 -18.00 -6.00
C ASP A 187 7.12 -16.48 -6.08
N LEU A 188 6.75 -15.77 -5.00
CA LEU A 188 6.57 -14.32 -5.04
C LEU A 188 7.88 -13.59 -5.34
N GLU A 189 9.03 -14.15 -4.93
CA GLU A 189 10.36 -13.65 -5.31
C GLU A 189 10.53 -13.59 -6.84
N SER A 190 9.99 -14.57 -7.56
CA SER A 190 10.08 -14.65 -9.03
C SER A 190 9.30 -13.57 -9.77
N LEU A 191 8.35 -12.89 -9.10
CA LEU A 191 7.61 -11.77 -9.69
C LEU A 191 8.49 -10.52 -9.85
N GLY A 192 9.71 -10.56 -9.29
CA GLY A 192 10.64 -9.46 -9.29
C GLY A 192 10.00 -8.27 -8.59
N LEU A 193 9.60 -8.45 -7.33
CA LEU A 193 9.23 -7.37 -6.41
C LEU A 193 10.49 -6.81 -5.71
N GLU A 194 11.49 -7.67 -5.48
CA GLU A 194 12.77 -7.29 -4.93
C GLU A 194 13.76 -6.86 -6.01
N GLY A 195 14.56 -5.83 -5.72
CA GLY A 195 15.61 -5.37 -6.63
C GLY A 195 15.09 -4.81 -7.96
N VAL A 196 13.80 -4.45 -8.05
CA VAL A 196 13.26 -3.71 -9.19
C VAL A 196 13.88 -2.34 -9.20
N THR A 197 14.72 -2.14 -10.20
CA THR A 197 15.31 -0.86 -10.49
C THR A 197 14.79 -0.37 -11.82
N ASP A 198 14.35 0.89 -11.88
CA ASP A 198 13.97 1.60 -13.10
C ASP A 198 12.58 1.21 -13.65
N GLU A 199 11.75 0.59 -12.80
CA GLU A 199 10.38 0.13 -13.10
C GLU A 199 9.44 0.28 -11.87
N GLY A 200 9.55 1.41 -11.17
CA GLY A 200 8.74 1.87 -10.04
C GLY A 200 7.26 1.52 -10.14
N ASP A 201 6.64 2.02 -11.19
CA ASP A 201 5.23 1.81 -11.52
C ASP A 201 4.86 0.32 -11.69
N ARG A 202 5.68 -0.45 -12.41
CA ARG A 202 5.45 -1.89 -12.61
C ARG A 202 5.52 -2.65 -11.29
N GLY A 203 6.52 -2.34 -10.45
CA GLY A 203 6.64 -2.96 -9.13
C GLY A 203 5.40 -2.72 -8.27
N LEU A 204 4.89 -1.48 -8.28
CA LEU A 204 3.69 -1.12 -7.54
C LEU A 204 2.42 -1.80 -8.10
N ALA A 205 2.35 -2.01 -9.42
CA ALA A 205 1.27 -2.75 -10.06
C ALA A 205 1.25 -4.23 -9.66
N VAL A 206 2.41 -4.89 -9.71
CA VAL A 206 2.57 -6.30 -9.30
C VAL A 206 2.17 -6.45 -7.83
N LEU A 207 2.59 -5.52 -6.97
CA LEU A 207 2.18 -5.51 -5.58
C LEU A 207 0.67 -5.40 -5.41
N GLY A 208 0.00 -4.58 -6.24
CA GLY A 208 -1.47 -4.52 -6.26
C GLY A 208 -2.16 -5.84 -6.60
N LEU A 209 -1.55 -6.70 -7.41
CA LEU A 209 -2.06 -8.06 -7.62
C LEU A 209 -1.95 -8.91 -6.35
N VAL A 210 -0.78 -8.90 -5.71
CA VAL A 210 -0.47 -9.72 -4.52
C VAL A 210 -1.34 -9.31 -3.32
N GLU A 211 -1.30 -8.02 -2.99
CA GLU A 211 -2.00 -7.40 -1.86
C GLU A 211 -3.51 -7.42 -2.06
N GLY A 212 -3.98 -7.13 -3.28
CA GLY A 212 -5.39 -7.20 -3.61
C GLY A 212 -6.00 -8.58 -3.39
N ASP A 213 -5.24 -9.63 -3.66
CA ASP A 213 -5.69 -11.03 -3.53
C ASP A 213 -5.81 -11.37 -2.04
N ALA A 214 -4.81 -11.01 -1.25
CA ALA A 214 -4.82 -11.24 0.19
C ALA A 214 -5.87 -10.37 0.93
N VAL A 215 -6.07 -9.11 0.55
CA VAL A 215 -7.15 -8.25 1.08
C VAL A 215 -8.53 -8.85 0.75
N THR A 216 -8.69 -9.43 -0.43
CA THR A 216 -9.95 -10.06 -0.83
C THR A 216 -10.27 -11.30 0.01
N VAL A 217 -9.28 -12.17 0.24
CA VAL A 217 -9.41 -13.34 1.11
C VAL A 217 -9.68 -12.94 2.56
N GLN A 218 -8.91 -11.98 3.08
CA GLN A 218 -9.10 -11.39 4.39
C GLN A 218 -10.53 -10.85 4.55
N GLY A 219 -11.05 -10.10 3.58
CA GLY A 219 -12.40 -9.53 3.60
C GLY A 219 -13.51 -10.59 3.58
N ALA A 220 -13.32 -11.67 2.82
CA ALA A 220 -14.22 -12.82 2.81
C ALA A 220 -14.23 -13.55 4.17
N TRP A 221 -13.04 -13.79 4.74
CA TRP A 221 -12.90 -14.41 6.06
C TRP A 221 -13.56 -13.53 7.14
N MET A 222 -13.29 -12.23 7.12
CA MET A 222 -13.86 -11.24 8.04
C MET A 222 -15.39 -11.28 8.05
N THR A 223 -16.00 -11.27 6.86
CA THR A 223 -17.45 -11.27 6.68
C THR A 223 -18.10 -12.56 7.19
N ALA A 224 -17.42 -13.69 7.04
CA ALA A 224 -17.91 -14.99 7.47
C ALA A 224 -17.75 -15.22 8.98
N ASN A 225 -16.70 -14.66 9.60
CA ASN A 225 -16.24 -15.08 10.93
C ASN A 225 -16.32 -14.02 12.03
N LEU A 226 -16.37 -12.72 11.72
CA LEU A 226 -16.46 -11.69 12.75
C LEU A 226 -17.91 -11.29 13.04
N SER A 227 -18.22 -11.21 14.33
CA SER A 227 -19.49 -10.66 14.81
C SER A 227 -19.54 -9.13 14.68
N PRO A 228 -20.73 -8.50 14.70
CA PRO A 228 -20.85 -7.04 14.67
C PRO A 228 -20.08 -6.32 15.79
N ALA A 229 -19.94 -6.93 16.97
CA ALA A 229 -19.19 -6.35 18.07
C ALA A 229 -17.68 -6.40 17.80
N GLU A 230 -17.18 -7.48 17.22
CA GLU A 230 -15.78 -7.62 16.83
C GLU A 230 -15.43 -6.68 15.67
N LEU A 231 -16.33 -6.53 14.69
CA LEU A 231 -16.17 -5.53 13.63
C LEU A 231 -16.08 -4.10 14.19
N ALA A 232 -16.91 -3.77 15.18
CA ALA A 232 -16.83 -2.48 15.85
C ALA A 232 -15.51 -2.29 16.61
N GLN A 233 -14.94 -3.36 17.17
CA GLN A 233 -13.62 -3.32 17.79
C GLN A 233 -12.51 -3.06 16.76
N VAL A 234 -12.50 -3.80 15.64
CA VAL A 234 -11.54 -3.58 14.54
C VAL A 234 -11.63 -2.11 14.05
N ALA A 235 -12.85 -1.60 13.86
CA ALA A 235 -13.06 -0.21 13.45
C ALA A 235 -12.57 0.81 14.49
N ALA A 236 -12.71 0.52 15.78
CA ALA A 236 -12.21 1.39 16.84
C ALA A 236 -10.67 1.42 16.90
N GLU A 237 -10.02 0.27 16.71
CA GLU A 237 -8.56 0.17 16.67
C GLU A 237 -7.96 0.84 15.44
N ALA A 238 -8.62 0.73 14.27
CA ALA A 238 -8.26 1.49 13.08
C ALA A 238 -8.49 3.01 13.21
N GLY A 239 -9.35 3.41 14.14
CA GLY A 239 -9.62 4.82 14.49
C GLY A 239 -8.71 5.38 15.58
N ASP A 240 -7.61 4.69 15.90
CA ASP A 240 -6.68 5.12 16.95
C ASP A 240 -6.12 6.54 16.65
N PRO A 241 -6.23 7.50 17.59
CA PRO A 241 -5.81 8.88 17.34
C PRO A 241 -4.32 9.05 17.04
N GLU A 242 -3.45 8.20 17.56
CA GLU A 242 -2.01 8.27 17.31
C GLU A 242 -1.69 7.82 15.88
N MET A 243 -2.29 6.70 15.46
CA MET A 243 -2.22 6.23 14.07
C MET A 243 -2.76 7.29 13.10
N LEU A 244 -3.96 7.84 13.36
CA LEU A 244 -4.55 8.88 12.50
C LEU A 244 -3.68 10.14 12.43
N ALA A 245 -2.98 10.48 13.52
CA ALA A 245 -2.06 11.62 13.54
C ALA A 245 -0.76 11.39 12.75
N VAL A 246 -0.30 10.14 12.61
CA VAL A 246 0.78 9.77 11.68
C VAL A 246 0.29 9.91 10.24
N LEU A 247 -0.82 9.26 9.90
CA LEU A 247 -1.41 9.30 8.55
C LEU A 247 -1.65 10.74 8.07
N ALA A 248 -2.17 11.61 8.94
CA ALA A 248 -2.47 13.00 8.61
C ALA A 248 -1.23 13.86 8.32
N ARG A 249 -0.04 13.47 8.80
CA ARG A 249 1.22 14.20 8.55
C ARG A 249 2.11 13.54 7.49
N THR A 250 1.81 12.31 7.09
CA THR A 250 2.54 11.59 6.05
C THR A 250 2.35 12.30 4.70
N PRO A 251 3.43 12.58 3.95
CA PRO A 251 3.33 13.11 2.60
C PRO A 251 2.46 12.22 1.71
N ALA A 252 1.60 12.84 0.90
CA ALA A 252 0.59 12.11 0.12
C ALA A 252 1.20 11.09 -0.84
N ILE A 253 2.39 11.37 -1.39
CA ILE A 253 3.10 10.43 -2.26
C ILE A 253 3.36 9.10 -1.57
N LEU A 254 3.80 9.11 -0.31
CA LEU A 254 4.07 7.89 0.46
C LEU A 254 2.77 7.23 0.91
N LEU A 255 1.80 8.03 1.35
CA LEU A 255 0.52 7.51 1.83
C LEU A 255 -0.24 6.79 0.70
N GLU A 256 -0.33 7.39 -0.49
CA GLU A 256 -1.06 6.79 -1.60
C GLU A 256 -0.35 5.61 -2.24
N THR A 257 0.97 5.64 -2.40
CA THR A 257 1.69 4.45 -2.88
C THR A 257 1.60 3.31 -1.89
N SER A 258 1.58 3.58 -0.58
CA SER A 258 1.37 2.54 0.44
C SER A 258 -0.04 1.96 0.44
N LEU A 259 -1.09 2.77 0.24
CA LEU A 259 -2.48 2.29 0.26
C LEU A 259 -2.94 1.70 -1.07
N PHE A 260 -2.30 2.08 -2.18
CA PHE A 260 -2.69 1.67 -3.52
C PHE A 260 -2.85 0.16 -3.72
N PRO A 261 -1.89 -0.70 -3.32
CA PRO A 261 -1.98 -2.14 -3.53
C PRO A 261 -3.20 -2.78 -2.85
N TYR A 262 -3.65 -2.19 -1.75
CA TYR A 262 -4.73 -2.69 -0.92
C TYR A 262 -6.08 -2.27 -1.48
N GLN A 263 -6.17 -1.02 -1.94
CA GLN A 263 -7.43 -0.41 -2.38
C GLN A 263 -7.69 -0.67 -3.87
N ALA A 264 -6.77 -0.23 -4.72
CA ALA A 264 -6.88 -0.44 -6.16
C ALA A 264 -6.67 -1.92 -6.51
N GLY A 265 -5.72 -2.58 -5.83
CA GLY A 265 -5.49 -4.02 -6.00
C GLY A 265 -6.72 -4.87 -5.65
N ALA A 266 -7.41 -4.59 -4.54
CA ALA A 266 -8.64 -5.31 -4.21
C ALA A 266 -9.75 -5.10 -5.26
N THR A 267 -9.84 -3.89 -5.84
CA THR A 267 -10.77 -3.60 -6.94
C THR A 267 -10.40 -4.36 -8.22
N PHE A 268 -9.11 -4.44 -8.53
CA PHE A 268 -8.56 -5.23 -9.62
C PHE A 268 -8.89 -6.73 -9.44
N ILE A 269 -8.64 -7.29 -8.26
CA ILE A 269 -8.96 -8.69 -7.96
C ILE A 269 -10.47 -8.95 -8.00
N ALA A 270 -11.29 -8.06 -7.45
CA ALA A 270 -12.75 -8.18 -7.53
C ALA A 270 -13.23 -8.28 -8.98
N THR A 271 -12.60 -7.53 -9.89
CA THR A 271 -12.88 -7.59 -11.33
C THR A 271 -12.49 -8.95 -11.94
N LEU A 272 -11.32 -9.48 -11.60
CA LEU A 272 -10.89 -10.82 -12.05
C LEU A 272 -11.82 -11.92 -11.51
N LEU A 273 -12.18 -11.85 -10.23
CA LEU A 273 -13.11 -12.78 -9.60
C LEU A 273 -14.48 -12.77 -10.29
N ALA A 274 -15.02 -11.59 -10.60
CA ALA A 274 -16.29 -11.46 -11.31
C ALA A 274 -16.25 -12.09 -12.71
N ARG A 275 -15.08 -12.14 -13.34
CA ARG A 275 -14.89 -12.70 -14.69
C ARG A 275 -14.68 -14.21 -14.71
N GLY A 276 -13.92 -14.75 -13.76
CA GLY A 276 -13.52 -16.16 -13.80
C GLY A 276 -13.20 -16.80 -12.45
N GLY A 277 -13.58 -16.17 -11.35
CA GLY A 277 -13.21 -16.61 -10.00
C GLY A 277 -11.70 -16.64 -9.79
N TYR A 278 -11.24 -17.42 -8.81
CA TYR A 278 -9.81 -17.53 -8.50
C TYR A 278 -8.97 -18.09 -9.64
N ALA A 279 -9.56 -18.84 -10.59
CA ALA A 279 -8.81 -19.27 -11.77
C ALA A 279 -8.33 -18.07 -12.64
N ALA A 280 -9.09 -16.97 -12.68
CA ALA A 280 -8.66 -15.74 -13.35
C ALA A 280 -7.58 -15.00 -12.55
N VAL A 281 -7.68 -15.01 -11.21
CA VAL A 281 -6.67 -14.45 -10.31
C VAL A 281 -5.35 -15.21 -10.44
N ASP A 282 -5.39 -16.55 -10.37
CA ASP A 282 -4.22 -17.42 -10.54
C ASP A 282 -3.54 -17.22 -11.91
N ALA A 283 -4.33 -16.97 -12.96
CA ALA A 283 -3.79 -16.68 -14.28
C ALA A 283 -3.05 -15.33 -14.33
N ALA A 284 -3.47 -14.35 -13.52
CA ALA A 284 -2.81 -13.05 -13.44
C ALA A 284 -1.42 -13.13 -12.79
N TYR A 285 -1.16 -14.09 -11.89
CA TYR A 285 0.21 -14.34 -11.41
C TYR A 285 1.16 -14.82 -12.52
N GLY A 286 0.65 -15.47 -13.57
CA GLY A 286 1.44 -15.82 -14.76
C GLY A 286 1.57 -14.69 -15.79
N ASN A 287 0.83 -13.60 -15.62
CA ASN A 287 0.85 -12.42 -16.48
C ASN A 287 0.44 -11.20 -15.64
N PRO A 288 1.30 -10.72 -14.73
CA PRO A 288 0.93 -9.68 -13.77
C PRO A 288 0.65 -8.34 -14.46
N PRO A 289 -0.08 -7.43 -13.80
CA PRO A 289 -0.26 -6.08 -14.33
C PRO A 289 1.10 -5.37 -14.49
N ALA A 290 1.25 -4.62 -15.58
CA ALA A 290 2.49 -3.99 -16.01
C ALA A 290 2.60 -2.52 -15.56
N SER A 291 1.51 -1.90 -15.10
CA SER A 291 1.45 -0.50 -14.69
C SER A 291 0.39 -0.25 -13.63
N THR A 292 0.52 0.83 -12.86
CA THR A 292 -0.54 1.23 -11.91
C THR A 292 -1.84 1.53 -12.63
N GLU A 293 -1.79 2.05 -13.86
CA GLU A 293 -2.95 2.25 -14.73
C GLU A 293 -3.75 0.95 -14.93
N GLN A 294 -3.09 -0.17 -15.21
CA GLN A 294 -3.78 -1.45 -15.40
C GLN A 294 -4.51 -1.95 -14.15
N VAL A 295 -4.04 -1.55 -12.96
CA VAL A 295 -4.71 -1.88 -11.69
C VAL A 295 -5.85 -0.89 -11.41
N ILE A 296 -5.68 0.40 -11.74
CA ILE A 296 -6.72 1.43 -11.61
C ILE A 296 -7.88 1.19 -12.58
N HIS A 297 -7.56 0.76 -13.80
CA HIS A 297 -8.49 0.49 -14.91
C HIS A 297 -8.33 -0.98 -15.35
N PRO A 298 -8.90 -1.95 -14.60
CA PRO A 298 -8.74 -3.39 -14.88
C PRO A 298 -9.17 -3.80 -16.30
N GLU A 299 -10.04 -3.04 -16.96
CA GLU A 299 -10.42 -3.24 -18.34
C GLU A 299 -9.24 -3.12 -19.32
N LYS A 300 -8.24 -2.25 -19.04
CA LYS A 300 -7.03 -2.11 -19.86
C LYS A 300 -6.15 -3.36 -19.74
N TYR A 301 -5.97 -3.88 -18.52
CA TYR A 301 -5.32 -5.17 -18.28
C TYR A 301 -6.02 -6.31 -19.03
N LEU A 302 -7.35 -6.37 -18.92
CA LEU A 302 -8.17 -7.41 -19.56
C LEU A 302 -8.20 -7.31 -21.09
N ALA A 303 -7.96 -6.12 -21.64
CA ALA A 303 -7.79 -5.89 -23.07
C ALA A 303 -6.37 -6.22 -23.57
N GLY A 304 -5.41 -6.41 -22.65
CA GLY A 304 -4.00 -6.63 -22.98
C GLY A 304 -3.29 -5.36 -23.45
N GLU A 305 -3.76 -4.19 -23.01
CA GLU A 305 -3.16 -2.89 -23.31
C GLU A 305 -1.90 -2.69 -22.46
N ALA A 306 -0.73 -2.82 -23.06
CA ALA A 306 0.55 -2.65 -22.36
C ALA A 306 0.98 -1.17 -22.34
N PRO A 307 1.66 -0.71 -21.26
CA PRO A 307 2.23 0.63 -21.24
C PRO A 307 3.26 0.80 -22.37
N ILE A 308 3.32 2.00 -22.91
CA ILE A 308 4.30 2.43 -23.93
C ILE A 308 5.66 2.57 -23.26
N ASP A 309 6.68 1.93 -23.85
CA ASP A 309 8.07 2.07 -23.42
C ASP A 309 8.61 3.46 -23.79
N VAL A 310 8.78 4.33 -22.80
CA VAL A 310 9.24 5.72 -22.96
C VAL A 310 10.73 5.82 -22.64
N GLY A 311 11.53 6.20 -23.63
CA GLY A 311 12.96 6.45 -23.47
C GLY A 311 13.30 7.91 -23.19
N LEU A 312 14.37 8.15 -22.41
CA LEU A 312 14.93 9.49 -22.28
C LEU A 312 15.71 9.90 -23.55
N PRO A 313 15.67 11.19 -23.96
CA PRO A 313 16.55 11.69 -25.01
C PRO A 313 18.03 11.46 -24.66
N THR A 314 18.81 10.87 -25.58
CA THR A 314 20.23 10.56 -25.34
C THR A 314 21.09 11.79 -25.05
N ASP A 315 20.61 12.98 -25.41
CA ASP A 315 21.28 14.25 -25.17
C ASP A 315 20.66 15.06 -24.02
N LEU A 316 19.81 14.45 -23.19
CA LEU A 316 19.06 15.12 -22.11
C LEU A 316 19.96 15.96 -21.20
N ALA A 317 20.98 15.36 -20.57
CA ALA A 317 21.88 16.09 -19.68
C ALA A 317 22.59 17.26 -20.37
N ARG A 318 23.01 17.07 -21.63
CA ARG A 318 23.67 18.11 -22.44
C ARG A 318 22.75 19.31 -22.71
N ARG A 319 21.42 19.12 -22.73
CA ARG A 319 20.45 20.23 -22.88
C ARG A 319 20.40 21.14 -21.65
N PHE A 320 20.78 20.64 -20.48
CA PHE A 320 20.85 21.42 -19.23
C PHE A 320 22.19 22.16 -19.05
N GLY A 321 23.24 21.74 -19.77
CA GLY A 321 24.53 22.44 -19.84
C GLY A 321 25.73 21.51 -19.69
N GLU A 322 26.93 22.09 -19.73
CA GLU A 322 28.16 21.34 -19.50
C GLU A 322 28.22 20.85 -18.04
N GLY A 323 28.56 19.58 -17.85
CA GLY A 323 28.78 18.97 -16.53
C GLY A 323 27.53 18.42 -15.82
N TRP A 324 26.34 18.56 -16.41
CA TRP A 324 25.14 17.86 -15.93
C TRP A 324 25.21 16.36 -16.21
N THR A 325 24.65 15.57 -15.31
CA THR A 325 24.51 14.11 -15.43
C THR A 325 23.06 13.69 -15.21
N VAL A 326 22.66 12.57 -15.83
CA VAL A 326 21.46 11.84 -15.38
C VAL A 326 21.93 10.94 -14.25
N ASP A 327 21.41 11.15 -13.06
CA ASP A 327 21.78 10.38 -11.86
C ASP A 327 20.89 9.16 -11.70
N ALA A 328 19.62 9.28 -12.09
CA ALA A 328 18.67 8.18 -12.07
C ALA A 328 17.53 8.39 -13.05
N GLN A 329 16.82 7.30 -13.31
CA GLN A 329 15.58 7.29 -14.07
C GLN A 329 14.63 6.24 -13.51
N ASP A 330 13.34 6.43 -13.79
CA ASP A 330 12.26 5.52 -13.43
C ASP A 330 10.98 5.83 -14.22
N THR A 331 9.89 5.12 -13.93
CA THR A 331 8.52 5.41 -14.38
C THR A 331 7.65 5.72 -13.17
N LEU A 332 6.95 6.85 -13.21
CA LEU A 332 6.04 7.29 -12.15
C LEU A 332 4.70 6.56 -12.21
N GLY A 333 4.17 6.37 -13.42
CA GLY A 333 2.84 5.80 -13.64
C GLY A 333 1.71 6.79 -13.43
N GLU A 334 0.49 6.37 -13.80
CA GLU A 334 -0.73 7.16 -13.60
C GLU A 334 -0.89 7.60 -12.13
N LEU A 335 -0.64 6.69 -11.18
CA LEU A 335 -0.83 6.98 -9.76
C LEU A 335 0.03 8.15 -9.29
N GLN A 336 1.35 8.08 -9.48
CA GLN A 336 2.26 9.08 -8.91
C GLN A 336 2.15 10.42 -9.65
N LEU A 337 1.87 10.41 -10.96
CA LEU A 337 1.57 11.62 -11.71
C LEU A 337 0.30 12.31 -11.18
N ARG A 338 -0.75 11.54 -10.85
CA ARG A 338 -1.97 12.06 -10.23
C ARG A 338 -1.68 12.75 -8.90
N VAL A 339 -0.86 12.12 -8.06
CA VAL A 339 -0.44 12.69 -6.77
C VAL A 339 0.34 13.98 -7.00
N TRP A 340 1.32 13.96 -7.90
CA TRP A 340 2.13 15.13 -8.22
C TRP A 340 1.29 16.33 -8.68
N LEU A 341 0.35 16.11 -9.61
CA LEU A 341 -0.57 17.15 -10.07
C LEU A 341 -1.43 17.72 -8.93
N ARG A 342 -1.95 16.86 -8.05
CA ARG A 342 -2.78 17.28 -6.92
C ARG A 342 -1.98 18.08 -5.89
N GLU A 343 -0.79 17.60 -5.52
CA GLU A 343 0.09 18.32 -4.59
C GLU A 343 0.65 19.62 -5.21
N GLY A 344 0.66 19.72 -6.54
CA GLY A 344 0.88 20.97 -7.28
C GLY A 344 -0.25 22.00 -7.16
N GLY A 345 -1.38 21.65 -6.52
CA GLY A 345 -2.50 22.55 -6.21
C GLY A 345 -3.76 22.30 -7.04
N LEU A 346 -3.79 21.26 -7.87
CA LEU A 346 -5.00 20.90 -8.61
C LEU A 346 -6.02 20.19 -7.72
N ALA A 347 -7.30 20.40 -8.03
CA ALA A 347 -8.38 19.61 -7.44
C ALA A 347 -8.24 18.14 -7.84
N GLY A 348 -8.61 17.23 -6.94
CA GLY A 348 -8.35 15.79 -7.13
C GLY A 348 -9.04 15.18 -8.36
N ASP A 349 -10.26 15.63 -8.68
CA ASP A 349 -10.98 15.22 -9.88
C ASP A 349 -10.31 15.71 -11.17
N VAL A 350 -9.77 16.93 -11.15
CA VAL A 350 -8.99 17.51 -12.26
C VAL A 350 -7.67 16.75 -12.44
N ALA A 351 -6.92 16.53 -11.36
CA ALA A 351 -5.65 15.78 -11.41
C ALA A 351 -5.85 14.34 -11.91
N ARG A 352 -6.95 13.69 -11.48
CA ARG A 352 -7.33 12.34 -11.94
C ARG A 352 -7.63 12.33 -13.43
N THR A 353 -8.49 13.25 -13.90
CA THR A 353 -8.90 13.30 -15.31
C THR A 353 -7.68 13.54 -16.21
N ALA A 354 -6.79 14.46 -15.80
CA ALA A 354 -5.57 14.80 -16.53
C ALA A 354 -4.56 13.66 -16.70
N VAL A 355 -4.71 12.53 -16.00
CA VAL A 355 -3.83 11.36 -16.14
C VAL A 355 -4.54 10.11 -16.68
N GLU A 356 -5.87 10.14 -16.92
CA GLU A 356 -6.63 8.96 -17.35
C GLU A 356 -6.17 8.35 -18.68
N GLY A 357 -5.63 9.18 -19.58
CA GLY A 357 -5.11 8.74 -20.87
C GLY A 357 -3.60 8.48 -20.88
N TRP A 358 -3.00 8.23 -19.71
CA TRP A 358 -1.56 7.96 -19.60
C TRP A 358 -1.20 6.75 -20.45
N GLY A 359 -0.26 6.91 -21.37
CA GLY A 359 0.23 5.78 -22.18
C GLY A 359 1.54 5.21 -21.65
N GLY A 360 2.34 6.04 -20.97
CA GLY A 360 3.66 5.68 -20.46
C GLY A 360 4.44 6.91 -20.02
N ASP A 361 5.41 6.77 -19.13
CA ASP A 361 6.33 7.85 -18.78
C ASP A 361 7.74 7.40 -18.42
N ARG A 362 8.63 8.39 -18.43
CA ARG A 362 9.99 8.29 -17.92
C ARG A 362 10.38 9.54 -17.15
N VAL A 363 10.63 9.38 -15.86
CA VAL A 363 11.21 10.42 -15.01
C VAL A 363 12.73 10.27 -14.97
N ALA A 364 13.44 11.39 -14.97
CA ALA A 364 14.89 11.47 -14.85
C ALA A 364 15.27 12.46 -13.74
N LEU A 365 16.13 12.02 -12.82
CA LEU A 365 16.84 12.91 -11.92
C LEU A 365 18.14 13.36 -12.60
N LEU A 366 18.32 14.67 -12.72
CA LEU A 366 19.54 15.27 -13.20
C LEU A 366 20.29 15.95 -12.07
N ALA A 367 21.61 15.79 -12.03
CA ALA A 367 22.47 16.50 -11.09
C ALA A 367 23.25 17.62 -11.78
N ALA A 368 23.23 18.80 -11.17
CA ALA A 368 24.05 19.92 -11.59
C ALA A 368 25.53 19.73 -11.21
N PRO A 369 26.47 20.23 -12.02
CA PRO A 369 27.90 20.11 -11.72
C PRO A 369 28.25 20.76 -10.38
N GLY A 370 29.11 20.10 -9.60
CA GLY A 370 29.58 20.60 -8.32
C GLY A 370 28.54 20.60 -7.20
N GLY A 371 27.42 19.87 -7.36
CA GLY A 371 26.37 19.77 -6.34
C GLY A 371 25.52 21.04 -6.23
N ALA A 372 25.36 21.78 -7.32
CA ALA A 372 24.63 23.05 -7.34
C ALA A 372 23.09 22.90 -7.25
N GLY A 373 22.59 21.66 -7.25
CA GLY A 373 21.17 21.33 -7.16
C GLY A 373 20.79 20.20 -8.11
N ASP A 374 19.51 19.83 -8.07
CA ASP A 374 18.91 18.79 -8.90
C ASP A 374 17.90 19.39 -9.88
N GLY A 375 17.68 18.69 -10.99
CA GLY A 375 16.59 18.93 -11.92
C GLY A 375 15.82 17.63 -12.15
N VAL A 376 14.52 17.73 -12.41
CA VAL A 376 13.71 16.58 -12.81
C VAL A 376 13.10 16.83 -14.18
N VAL A 377 13.13 15.80 -15.03
CA VAL A 377 12.45 15.80 -16.33
C VAL A 377 11.55 14.59 -16.39
N ILE A 378 10.29 14.81 -16.76
CA ILE A 378 9.33 13.77 -17.04
C ILE A 378 9.04 13.81 -18.54
N VAL A 379 9.23 12.68 -19.21
CA VAL A 379 8.82 12.45 -20.61
C VAL A 379 7.57 11.58 -20.55
N THR A 380 6.49 11.99 -21.19
CA THR A 380 5.21 11.27 -21.15
C THR A 380 4.71 10.96 -22.57
N GLU A 381 4.09 9.80 -22.71
CA GLU A 381 3.30 9.38 -23.87
C GLU A 381 1.85 9.19 -23.43
N TRP A 382 0.91 9.40 -24.35
CA TRP A 382 -0.53 9.46 -24.06
C TRP A 382 -1.33 8.74 -25.14
N ASP A 383 -2.48 8.18 -24.74
CA ASP A 383 -3.40 7.47 -25.64
C ASP A 383 -3.83 8.33 -26.83
N THR A 384 -4.07 9.63 -26.57
CA THR A 384 -4.40 10.59 -27.62
C THR A 384 -3.68 11.93 -27.44
N ALA A 385 -3.66 12.71 -28.53
CA ALA A 385 -3.18 14.09 -28.49
C ALA A 385 -4.03 15.01 -27.61
N ALA A 386 -5.29 14.63 -27.32
CA ALA A 386 -6.15 15.38 -26.41
C ALA A 386 -5.71 15.15 -24.96
N ASP A 387 -5.42 13.91 -24.58
CA ASP A 387 -4.94 13.56 -23.23
C ASP A 387 -3.58 14.21 -22.96
N ALA A 388 -2.67 14.18 -23.95
CA ALA A 388 -1.39 14.89 -23.85
C ALA A 388 -1.54 16.41 -23.64
N ALA A 389 -2.56 17.03 -24.24
CA ALA A 389 -2.83 18.46 -24.09
C ALA A 389 -3.48 18.78 -22.74
N GLU A 390 -4.35 17.89 -22.26
CA GLU A 390 -4.97 17.98 -20.94
C GLU A 390 -3.92 17.89 -19.83
N PHE A 391 -3.06 16.86 -19.85
CA PHE A 391 -1.97 16.73 -18.89
C PHE A 391 -1.03 17.94 -18.90
N ARG A 392 -0.64 18.42 -20.10
CA ARG A 392 0.22 19.61 -20.21
C ARG A 392 -0.41 20.83 -19.54
N THR A 393 -1.70 21.05 -19.75
CA THR A 393 -2.43 22.18 -19.15
C THR A 393 -2.52 22.03 -17.63
N ALA A 394 -2.56 20.81 -17.12
CA ALA A 394 -2.56 20.52 -15.69
C ALA A 394 -1.17 20.68 -15.05
N ALA A 395 -0.10 20.34 -15.77
CA ALA A 395 1.27 20.33 -15.27
C ALA A 395 1.99 21.69 -15.36
N GLU A 396 1.53 22.62 -16.21
CA GLU A 396 2.05 23.99 -16.37
C GLU A 396 1.31 25.01 -15.49
#